data_AF-A0A6I1R3I6-F1
#
_entry.id   AF-A0A6I1R3I6-F1
#
_cell.length_a   1.000
_cell.length_b   1.000
_cell.length_c   1.000
_cell.angle_alpha   90.00
_cell.angle_beta   90.00
_cell.angle_gamma   90.00
#
_symmetry.space_group_name_H-M   'P 1'
#
loop_
_entity.id
_entity.type
_entity.pdbx_description
1 polymer ?
#
loop_
_entity_poly.entity_id
_entity_poly.type
_entity_poly.pdbx_seq_one_letter_code
_entity_poly.pdbx_strand_id
1 'polypeptide(L)'
;MKTIAAILIALPLIFSQVALAVANEFKKREAQMVEYKKWLDTLGPSGSKYWVRLDPKRRPHRLYVGEGFYRADLKSKERFVDTYSNYLAGHPQKFMLIDLFDATTNKPVGEYGFGGFKLYPPVRVAEARE
;
A
#
# COMPACT_ATOMS: atom_id res chain seq x y z
N MET A 1 32.14 11.99 42.36
CA MET A 1 31.92 13.13 41.43
C MET A 1 32.48 12.91 40.02
N LYS A 2 33.67 12.31 39.84
CA LYS A 2 34.26 12.07 38.50
C LYS A 2 33.47 11.09 37.59
N THR A 3 32.83 10.07 38.16
CA THR A 3 32.03 9.09 37.40
C THR A 3 30.68 9.65 36.91
N ILE A 4 30.02 10.48 37.72
CA ILE A 4 28.76 11.15 37.36
C ILE A 4 29.00 12.16 36.21
N ALA A 5 30.11 12.89 36.26
CA ALA A 5 30.51 13.79 35.18
C ALA A 5 30.77 13.06 33.85
N ALA A 6 31.38 11.87 33.89
CA ALA A 6 31.62 11.06 32.69
C ALA A 6 30.32 10.53 32.06
N ILE A 7 29.33 10.14 32.88
CA ILE A 7 28.01 9.69 32.40
C ILE A 7 27.23 10.85 31.76
N LEU A 8 27.28 12.05 32.36
CA LEU A 8 26.62 13.25 31.82
C LEU A 8 27.19 13.70 30.47
N ILE A 9 28.49 13.45 30.21
CA ILE A 9 29.14 13.80 28.94
C ILE A 9 28.91 12.72 27.87
N ALA A 10 28.82 11.44 28.24
CA ALA A 10 28.59 10.35 27.28
C ALA A 10 27.14 10.26 26.79
N LEU A 11 26.17 10.68 27.61
CA LEU A 11 24.75 10.65 27.28
C LEU A 11 24.38 11.41 25.98
N PRO A 12 24.78 12.68 25.76
CA PRO A 12 24.41 13.42 24.55
C PRO A 12 24.95 12.78 23.25
N LEU A 13 26.13 12.16 23.29
CA LEU A 13 26.72 11.48 22.11
C LEU A 13 25.87 10.28 21.66
N ILE A 14 25.34 9.50 22.60
CA ILE A 14 24.47 8.35 22.31
C ILE A 14 23.14 8.84 21.73
N PHE A 15 22.55 9.88 22.30
CA PHE A 15 21.30 10.47 21.79
C PHE A 15 21.47 11.05 20.37
N SER A 16 22.59 11.69 20.06
CA SER A 16 22.86 12.21 18.71
C SER A 16 22.98 11.10 17.66
N GLN A 17 23.63 9.98 17.99
CA GLN A 17 23.75 8.84 17.08
C GLN A 17 22.39 8.17 16.81
N VAL A 18 21.57 7.99 17.84
CA VAL A 18 20.21 7.43 17.70
C VAL A 18 19.32 8.36 16.89
N ALA A 19 19.35 9.67 17.14
CA ALA A 19 18.59 10.65 16.37
C ALA A 19 18.97 10.65 14.88
N LEU A 20 20.27 10.55 14.57
CA LEU A 20 20.75 10.46 13.19
C LEU A 20 20.30 9.17 12.50
N ALA A 21 20.32 8.03 13.20
CA ALA A 21 19.84 6.76 12.67
C ALA A 21 18.34 6.81 12.34
N VAL A 22 17.51 7.35 13.25
CA VAL A 22 16.07 7.53 13.03
C VAL A 22 15.79 8.46 11.87
N ALA A 23 16.53 9.57 11.75
CA ALA A 23 16.39 10.50 10.63
C ALA A 23 16.76 9.86 9.28
N ASN A 24 17.81 9.03 9.25
CA ASN A 24 18.19 8.27 8.05
C ASN A 24 17.14 7.23 7.66
N GLU A 25 16.55 6.52 8.64
CA GLU A 25 15.43 5.62 8.37
C GLU A 25 14.21 6.34 7.82
N PHE A 26 13.87 7.51 8.38
CA PHE A 26 12.77 8.33 7.89
C PHE A 26 12.99 8.75 6.43
N LYS A 27 14.17 9.29 6.10
CA LYS A 27 14.53 9.63 4.71
C LYS A 27 14.43 8.44 3.76
N LYS A 28 14.88 7.26 4.20
CA LYS A 28 14.77 6.02 3.40
C LYS A 28 13.30 5.64 3.17
N ARG A 29 12.44 5.75 4.19
CA ARG A 29 11.00 5.49 4.07
C ARG A 29 10.34 6.48 3.10
N GLU A 30 10.64 7.77 3.22
CA GLU A 30 10.12 8.80 2.30
C GLU A 30 10.53 8.51 0.86
N ALA A 31 11.81 8.16 0.62
CA ALA A 31 12.30 7.81 -0.71
C ALA A 31 11.53 6.61 -1.30
N GLN A 32 11.30 5.57 -0.50
CA GLN A 32 10.50 4.40 -0.93
C GLN A 32 9.05 4.77 -1.24
N MET A 33 8.42 5.64 -0.44
CA MET A 33 7.04 6.09 -0.71
C MET A 33 6.97 6.90 -2.01
N VAL A 34 7.99 7.72 -2.30
CA VAL A 34 8.10 8.45 -3.57
C VAL A 34 8.25 7.47 -4.74
N GLU A 35 9.03 6.41 -4.61
CA GLU A 35 9.17 5.36 -5.63
C GLU A 35 7.85 4.62 -5.86
N TYR A 36 7.14 4.24 -4.79
CA TYR A 36 5.82 3.62 -4.90
C TYR A 36 4.84 4.53 -5.62
N LYS A 37 4.78 5.82 -5.24
CA LYS A 37 3.92 6.79 -5.91
C LYS A 37 4.26 6.91 -7.40
N LYS A 38 5.54 7.06 -7.74
CA LYS A 38 5.98 7.14 -9.15
C LYS A 38 5.57 5.91 -9.93
N TRP A 39 5.76 4.71 -9.37
CA TRP A 39 5.37 3.46 -10.01
C TRP A 39 3.85 3.34 -10.16
N LEU A 40 3.07 3.71 -9.15
CA LEU A 40 1.61 3.74 -9.23
C LEU A 40 1.10 4.75 -10.27
N ASP A 41 1.78 5.89 -10.39
CA ASP A 41 1.50 6.92 -11.36
C ASP A 41 1.77 6.44 -12.80
N THR A 42 2.68 5.49 -13.06
CA THR A 42 2.87 4.93 -14.42
C THR A 42 1.72 4.00 -14.84
N LEU A 43 1.05 3.38 -13.87
CA LEU A 43 -0.13 2.55 -14.10
C LEU A 43 -1.43 3.37 -14.24
N GLY A 44 -1.35 4.70 -14.12
CA GLY A 44 -2.45 5.65 -14.03
C GLY A 44 -2.78 6.58 -15.21
N PRO A 45 -1.94 6.88 -16.24
CA PRO A 45 -2.23 7.98 -17.18
C PRO A 45 -2.48 7.56 -18.64
N SER A 46 -2.24 6.30 -19.04
CA SER A 46 -2.25 5.90 -20.46
C SER A 46 -2.95 4.55 -20.72
N GLY A 47 -4.19 4.61 -21.22
CA GLY A 47 -4.88 3.56 -21.99
C GLY A 47 -5.34 2.29 -21.27
N SER A 48 -4.75 1.88 -20.14
CA SER A 48 -5.20 0.71 -19.38
C SER A 48 -4.85 0.88 -17.90
N LYS A 49 -5.64 1.71 -17.20
CA LYS A 49 -5.41 2.05 -15.79
C LYS A 49 -5.64 0.85 -14.89
N TYR A 50 -4.74 0.61 -13.94
CA TYR A 50 -4.95 -0.43 -12.91
C TYR A 50 -6.00 0.01 -11.88
N TRP A 51 -6.10 1.30 -11.60
CA TRP A 51 -7.07 1.85 -10.66
C TRP A 51 -7.69 3.15 -11.17
N VAL A 52 -8.88 3.43 -10.68
CA VAL A 52 -9.70 4.57 -11.10
C VAL A 52 -9.88 5.56 -9.95
N ARG A 53 -10.18 5.06 -8.75
CA ARG A 53 -10.38 5.89 -7.56
C ARG A 53 -10.23 5.10 -6.27
N LEU A 54 -10.02 5.81 -5.17
CA LEU A 54 -10.07 5.29 -3.81
C LEU A 54 -11.27 5.92 -3.09
N ASP A 55 -12.06 5.11 -2.38
CA ASP A 55 -13.02 5.60 -1.39
C ASP A 55 -12.43 5.38 0.02
N PRO A 56 -11.90 6.43 0.66
CA PRO A 56 -11.27 6.33 1.97
C PRO A 56 -12.28 6.36 3.12
N LYS A 57 -13.57 6.64 2.86
CA LYS A 57 -14.58 6.81 3.94
C LYS A 57 -14.96 5.48 4.60
N ARG A 58 -14.73 4.36 3.92
CA ARG A 58 -14.99 3.01 4.43
C ARG A 58 -13.69 2.34 4.87
N ARG A 59 -13.78 1.45 5.87
CA ARG A 59 -12.69 0.62 6.39
C ARG A 59 -13.16 -0.85 6.34
N PRO A 60 -12.46 -1.77 5.65
CA PRO A 60 -11.32 -1.54 4.75
C PRO A 60 -11.61 -0.51 3.64
N HIS A 61 -10.57 0.17 3.17
CA HIS A 61 -10.72 1.16 2.09
C HIS A 61 -11.15 0.48 0.80
N ARG A 62 -11.98 1.13 -0.02
CA ARG A 62 -12.40 0.57 -1.31
C ARG A 62 -11.53 1.13 -2.43
N LEU A 63 -10.71 0.28 -3.01
CA LEU A 63 -9.93 0.59 -4.20
C LEU A 63 -10.69 0.13 -5.44
N TYR A 64 -11.04 1.10 -6.28
CA TYR A 64 -11.75 0.83 -7.53
C TYR A 64 -10.75 0.55 -8.64
N VAL A 65 -10.72 -0.70 -9.10
CA VAL A 65 -9.80 -1.17 -10.14
C VAL A 65 -10.37 -0.94 -11.54
N GLY A 66 -9.47 -0.73 -12.50
CA GLY A 66 -9.80 -0.47 -13.90
C GLY A 66 -9.38 -1.60 -14.83
N GLU A 67 -9.54 -1.36 -16.13
CA GLU A 67 -9.28 -2.33 -17.19
C GLU A 67 -7.84 -2.91 -17.16
N GLY A 68 -6.84 -2.08 -16.83
CA GLY A 68 -5.45 -2.53 -16.75
C GLY A 68 -5.22 -3.58 -15.69
N PHE A 69 -5.97 -3.51 -14.58
CA PHE A 69 -5.91 -4.53 -13.55
C PHE A 69 -6.42 -5.86 -14.10
N TYR A 70 -7.53 -5.88 -14.83
CA TYR A 70 -8.09 -7.13 -15.37
C TYR A 70 -7.19 -7.79 -16.41
N ARG A 71 -6.56 -6.98 -17.27
CA ARG A 71 -5.63 -7.43 -18.33
C ARG A 71 -4.30 -7.96 -17.78
N ALA A 72 -3.95 -7.61 -16.54
CA ALA A 72 -2.70 -8.03 -15.92
C ALA A 72 -2.72 -9.52 -15.53
N ASP A 73 -1.54 -10.14 -15.53
CA ASP A 73 -1.34 -11.45 -14.92
C ASP A 73 -1.50 -11.39 -13.38
N LEU A 74 -1.66 -12.56 -12.74
CA LEU A 74 -1.93 -12.65 -11.30
C LEU A 74 -0.82 -12.02 -10.45
N LYS A 75 0.45 -12.19 -10.83
CA LYS A 75 1.60 -11.68 -10.09
C LYS A 75 1.65 -10.15 -10.17
N SER A 76 1.36 -9.60 -11.35
CA SER A 76 1.25 -8.15 -11.55
C SER A 76 0.10 -7.54 -10.76
N LYS A 77 -1.06 -8.22 -10.68
CA LYS A 77 -2.19 -7.81 -9.83
C LYS A 77 -1.81 -7.78 -8.36
N GLU A 78 -1.21 -8.86 -7.86
CA GLU A 78 -0.78 -8.97 -6.47
C GLU A 78 0.23 -7.87 -6.10
N ARG A 79 1.29 -7.72 -6.90
CA ARG A 79 2.31 -6.67 -6.70
C ARG A 79 1.69 -5.29 -6.66
N PHE A 80 0.72 -5.02 -7.53
CA PHE A 80 -0.01 -3.76 -7.54
C PHE A 80 -0.75 -3.52 -6.23
N VAL A 81 -1.54 -4.50 -5.77
CA VAL A 81 -2.36 -4.32 -4.57
C VAL A 81 -1.47 -4.22 -3.32
N ASP A 82 -0.40 -5.01 -3.26
CA ASP A 82 0.62 -4.95 -2.20
C ASP A 82 1.25 -3.55 -2.14
N THR A 83 1.80 -3.07 -3.26
CA THR A 83 2.45 -1.74 -3.34
C THR A 83 1.47 -0.61 -3.02
N TYR A 84 0.23 -0.70 -3.51
CA TYR A 84 -0.81 0.28 -3.19
C TYR A 84 -1.16 0.27 -1.70
N SER A 85 -1.22 -0.91 -1.10
CA SER A 85 -1.45 -1.10 0.33
C SER A 85 -0.36 -0.47 1.19
N ASN A 86 0.92 -0.69 0.86
CA ASN A 86 2.03 -0.05 1.55
C ASN A 86 2.02 1.48 1.39
N TYR A 87 1.71 1.95 0.17
CA TYR A 87 1.59 3.37 -0.11
C TYR A 87 0.48 4.01 0.72
N LEU A 88 -0.70 3.39 0.84
CA LEU A 88 -1.79 3.88 1.70
C LEU A 88 -1.45 3.84 3.19
N ALA A 89 -0.65 2.87 3.63
CA ALA A 89 -0.15 2.81 5.01
C ALA A 89 0.92 3.88 5.30
N GLY A 90 1.48 4.53 4.27
CA GLY A 90 2.59 5.47 4.39
C GLY A 90 3.87 4.81 4.93
N HIS A 91 4.00 3.48 4.78
CA HIS A 91 5.10 2.73 5.37
C HIS A 91 5.42 1.45 4.56
N PRO A 92 6.70 1.21 4.23
CA PRO A 92 7.11 0.12 3.33
C PRO A 92 6.95 -1.28 3.93
N GLN A 93 6.89 -1.41 5.27
CA GLN A 93 6.67 -2.69 5.95
C GLN A 93 5.29 -2.80 6.62
N LYS A 94 4.38 -1.85 6.40
CA LYS A 94 3.00 -1.95 6.90
C LYS A 94 2.06 -1.94 5.71
N PHE A 95 0.95 -2.64 5.86
CA PHE A 95 -0.09 -2.71 4.85
C PHE A 95 -1.39 -2.14 5.41
N MET A 96 -2.17 -1.54 4.53
CA MET A 96 -3.55 -1.16 4.77
C MET A 96 -4.49 -2.24 4.22
N LEU A 97 -5.53 -2.61 4.98
CA LEU A 97 -6.56 -3.50 4.45
C LEU A 97 -7.33 -2.77 3.33
N ILE A 98 -7.50 -3.44 2.19
CA ILE A 98 -8.15 -2.88 1.01
C ILE A 98 -9.18 -3.90 0.48
N ASP A 99 -10.40 -3.43 0.25
CA ASP A 99 -11.36 -4.14 -0.58
C ASP A 99 -11.23 -3.66 -2.03
N LEU A 100 -11.21 -4.60 -2.97
CA LEU A 100 -11.13 -4.31 -4.40
C LEU A 100 -12.53 -4.30 -5.01
N PHE A 101 -12.84 -3.23 -5.72
CA PHE A 101 -14.13 -3.05 -6.38
C PHE A 101 -13.93 -2.79 -7.86
N ASP A 102 -14.81 -3.35 -8.69
CA ASP A 102 -14.86 -2.98 -10.10
C ASP A 102 -15.38 -1.54 -10.26
N ALA A 103 -14.65 -0.70 -11.00
CA ALA A 103 -15.02 0.70 -11.18
C ALA A 103 -16.34 0.91 -11.94
N THR A 104 -16.72 -0.03 -12.82
CA THR A 104 -17.89 0.10 -13.70
C THR A 104 -19.16 -0.42 -13.03
N THR A 105 -19.07 -1.58 -12.38
CA THR A 105 -20.20 -2.31 -11.80
C THR A 105 -20.35 -2.09 -10.30
N ASN A 106 -19.35 -1.50 -9.64
CA ASN A 106 -19.31 -1.30 -8.19
C ASN A 106 -19.48 -2.60 -7.39
N LYS A 107 -19.17 -3.76 -8.00
CA LYS A 107 -19.17 -5.06 -7.35
C LYS A 107 -17.82 -5.35 -6.70
N PRO A 108 -17.78 -6.05 -5.56
CA PRO A 108 -16.52 -6.50 -4.96
C PRO A 108 -15.89 -7.57 -5.87
N VAL A 109 -14.58 -7.45 -6.10
CA VAL A 109 -13.82 -8.37 -6.98
C VAL A 109 -12.64 -9.01 -6.28
N GLY A 110 -12.31 -8.56 -5.08
CA GLY A 110 -11.25 -9.14 -4.27
C GLY A 110 -10.99 -8.34 -3.01
N GLU A 111 -9.96 -8.73 -2.30
CA GLU A 111 -9.51 -8.13 -1.05
C GLU A 111 -8.01 -8.29 -0.89
N TYR A 112 -7.43 -7.45 -0.04
CA TYR A 112 -6.07 -7.59 0.45
C TYR A 112 -6.06 -7.34 1.95
N GLY A 113 -5.61 -8.35 2.69
CA GLY A 113 -5.57 -8.27 4.14
C GLY A 113 -4.69 -9.33 4.78
N PHE A 114 -5.05 -9.77 5.99
CA PHE A 114 -4.24 -10.72 6.76
C PHE A 114 -3.94 -12.05 6.02
N GLY A 115 -4.84 -12.48 5.14
CA GLY A 115 -4.66 -13.66 4.29
C GLY A 115 -3.91 -13.41 2.98
N GLY A 116 -3.38 -12.20 2.77
CA GLY A 116 -2.77 -11.76 1.52
C GLY A 116 -3.78 -11.31 0.47
N PHE A 117 -3.34 -11.31 -0.79
CA PHE A 117 -4.15 -10.94 -1.94
C PHE A 117 -5.10 -12.07 -2.34
N LYS A 118 -6.39 -11.74 -2.52
CA LYS A 118 -7.41 -12.69 -2.95
C LYS A 118 -8.35 -12.05 -3.97
N LEU A 119 -8.66 -12.79 -5.03
CA LEU A 119 -9.69 -12.44 -6.00
C LEU A 119 -10.95 -13.27 -5.74
N TYR A 120 -12.10 -12.63 -5.93
CA TYR A 120 -13.39 -13.33 -5.88
C TYR A 120 -13.72 -13.90 -7.25
N PRO A 121 -14.37 -15.07 -7.31
CA PRO A 121 -14.87 -15.60 -8.55
C PRO A 121 -15.87 -14.60 -9.16
N PRO A 122 -15.92 -14.46 -10.49
CA PRO A 122 -16.96 -13.67 -11.13
C PRO A 122 -18.32 -14.22 -10.69
N VAL A 123 -19.19 -13.34 -10.21
CA VAL A 123 -20.56 -13.69 -9.84
C VAL A 123 -21.21 -14.21 -11.11
N ARG A 124 -21.30 -15.55 -11.25
CA ARG A 124 -22.22 -16.16 -12.21
C ARG A 124 -23.59 -15.70 -11.76
N VAL A 125 -24.15 -14.74 -12.48
CA VAL A 125 -25.59 -14.53 -12.44
C VAL A 125 -26.12 -15.88 -12.90
N ALA A 126 -26.67 -16.66 -11.96
CA ALA A 126 -27.42 -17.83 -12.31
C ALA A 126 -28.46 -17.31 -13.30
N GLU A 127 -28.31 -17.70 -14.57
CA GLU A 127 -29.35 -17.51 -15.57
C GLU A 127 -30.63 -18.00 -14.89
N ALA A 128 -31.56 -17.09 -14.69
CA ALA A 128 -32.91 -17.44 -14.30
C ALA A 128 -33.39 -18.42 -15.38
N ARG A 129 -33.35 -19.70 -15.04
CA ARG A 129 -34.00 -20.74 -15.80
C ARG A 129 -35.49 -20.57 -15.50
N GLU A 130 -36.20 -20.32 -16.60
CA GLU A 130 -37.65 -20.35 -16.81
C GLU A 130 -38.46 -19.12 -16.37
#